data_AF-A0A0C2J0X0-F1
#
_entry.id   AF-A0A0C2J0X0-F1
#
_cell.length_a   1.000
_cell.length_b   1.000
_cell.length_c   1.000
_cell.angle_alpha   90.00
_cell.angle_beta   90.00
_cell.angle_gamma   90.00
#
_symmetry.space_group_name_H-M   'P 1'
#
loop_
_entity.id
_entity.type
_entity.pdbx_description
1 polymer ?
#
loop_
_entity_poly.entity_id
_entity_poly.type
_entity_poly.pdbx_seq_one_letter_code
_entity_poly.pdbx_strand_id
1 'polypeptide(L)'
;MHPDWPETPADLVPLPQCPGPKLHAFDFKGPQNIEFVRVLGQGLHSHVLKVKIKGQEYALKLYSDPFYSECRAFGRLHETGHTDLAVPCYGYVLLDEEHERKLTEQFKLEYNGSVDFPGDEDMRGLYPGERSGKPPPLRGIIKKLGSTVDPWSPANLTVRTARRLLRDTIRLHQLGIFYLDLRPEQLVDNVMCDFSTAFTVPHFMASPELNPKLTEKDLAAMEHEVFLYTINDYWSVEEMILRHIAWPRQTSKVYELMTVFPGGVRGPHCPKPYYHLRRTSSRVEEMLRIYALADPRQFDWKAGAALKDRSNHKLRLAKTPKRWYLPCTPEKALKMKYDRMLCSTLEWKGKKRTLKKRAYLN
;
A
#
# COMPACT_ATOMS: atom_id res chain seq x y z
N MET A 1 -3.54 -17.16 -7.71
CA MET A 1 -2.53 -17.70 -8.64
C MET A 1 -1.19 -17.16 -8.19
N HIS A 2 -0.33 -18.02 -7.65
CA HIS A 2 1.09 -17.71 -7.46
C HIS A 2 1.80 -18.00 -8.81
N PRO A 3 2.84 -17.24 -9.20
CA PRO A 3 3.55 -17.54 -10.44
C PRO A 3 4.31 -18.87 -10.28
N ASP A 4 4.44 -19.60 -11.38
CA ASP A 4 5.35 -20.75 -11.44
C ASP A 4 6.79 -20.28 -11.66
N TRP A 5 7.76 -21.18 -11.54
CA TRP A 5 9.16 -20.92 -11.85
C TRP A 5 9.31 -20.57 -13.33
N PRO A 6 9.93 -19.44 -13.69
CA PRO A 6 10.12 -19.07 -15.09
C PRO A 6 11.17 -19.99 -15.75
N GLU A 7 10.83 -20.60 -16.87
CA GLU A 7 11.74 -21.38 -17.71
C GLU A 7 12.35 -20.51 -18.83
N THR A 8 11.61 -19.49 -19.25
CA THR A 8 12.03 -18.55 -20.30
C THR A 8 11.69 -17.11 -19.91
N PRO A 9 12.33 -16.10 -20.53
CA PRO A 9 11.93 -14.70 -20.35
C PRO A 9 10.47 -14.41 -20.71
N ALA A 10 9.85 -15.23 -21.57
CA ALA A 10 8.43 -15.08 -21.94
C ALA A 10 7.49 -15.41 -20.77
N ASP A 11 7.95 -16.19 -19.78
CA ASP A 11 7.19 -16.53 -18.58
C ASP A 11 7.08 -15.32 -17.62
N LEU A 12 7.90 -14.28 -17.80
CA LEU A 12 7.92 -13.07 -16.98
C LEU A 12 6.84 -12.05 -17.41
N VAL A 13 5.59 -12.47 -17.29
CA VAL A 13 4.39 -11.68 -17.63
C VAL A 13 4.01 -10.68 -16.53
N PRO A 14 3.51 -9.46 -16.85
CA PRO A 14 3.16 -8.46 -15.85
C PRO A 14 2.18 -8.94 -14.77
N LEU A 15 2.48 -8.68 -13.50
CA LEU A 15 1.73 -9.20 -12.35
C LEU A 15 0.92 -8.10 -11.63
N PRO A 16 -0.22 -8.45 -11.01
CA PRO A 16 -0.87 -9.77 -10.96
C PRO A 16 -1.64 -10.12 -12.24
N GLN A 17 -2.00 -11.40 -12.41
CA GLN A 17 -2.77 -11.91 -13.55
C GLN A 17 -4.29 -11.68 -13.48
N CYS A 18 -4.79 -10.91 -12.51
CA CYS A 18 -6.19 -10.47 -12.47
C CYS A 18 -6.39 -9.14 -13.25
N PRO A 19 -7.65 -8.74 -13.52
CA PRO A 19 -7.95 -7.43 -14.10
C PRO A 19 -7.42 -6.26 -13.26
N GLY A 20 -7.00 -5.19 -13.93
CA GLY A 20 -6.50 -3.96 -13.30
C GLY A 20 -5.00 -3.72 -13.53
N PRO A 21 -4.39 -2.85 -12.70
CA PRO A 21 -3.01 -2.40 -12.89
C PRO A 21 -2.01 -3.54 -12.64
N LYS A 22 -0.92 -3.52 -13.42
CA LYS A 22 0.10 -4.57 -13.41
C LYS A 22 1.50 -3.95 -13.35
N LEU A 23 2.39 -4.58 -12.61
CA LEU A 23 3.81 -4.27 -12.56
C LEU A 23 4.57 -5.21 -13.50
N HIS A 24 5.49 -4.67 -14.29
CA HIS A 24 6.35 -5.45 -15.18
C HIS A 24 7.52 -6.09 -14.42
N ALA A 25 8.05 -7.18 -14.97
CA ALA A 25 9.30 -7.76 -14.48
C ALA A 25 10.44 -6.74 -14.60
N PHE A 26 11.40 -6.82 -13.70
CA PHE A 26 12.63 -6.06 -13.79
C PHE A 26 13.43 -6.50 -15.02
N ASP A 27 13.81 -5.54 -15.87
CA ASP A 27 14.60 -5.81 -17.07
C ASP A 27 16.09 -5.90 -16.71
N PHE A 28 16.59 -7.13 -16.60
CA PHE A 28 18.02 -7.40 -16.39
C PHE A 28 18.87 -7.06 -17.62
N LYS A 29 18.29 -6.89 -18.81
CA LYS A 29 19.00 -6.76 -20.11
C LYS A 29 20.07 -7.85 -20.29
N GLY A 30 19.73 -9.09 -19.98
CA GLY A 30 20.65 -10.23 -19.92
C GLY A 30 20.24 -11.24 -18.85
N PRO A 31 21.15 -12.17 -18.48
CA PRO A 31 20.90 -13.12 -17.40
C PRO A 31 20.57 -12.42 -16.07
N GLN A 32 19.75 -13.08 -15.26
CA GLN A 32 19.45 -12.63 -13.90
C GLN A 32 20.70 -12.78 -13.04
N ASN A 33 21.48 -11.71 -12.89
CA ASN A 33 22.68 -11.69 -12.05
C ASN A 33 22.49 -10.67 -10.92
N ILE A 34 22.30 -11.18 -9.70
CA ILE A 34 22.07 -10.39 -8.49
C ILE A 34 23.20 -10.68 -7.50
N GLU A 35 23.97 -9.65 -7.14
CA GLU A 35 24.91 -9.70 -6.03
C GLU A 35 24.17 -9.26 -4.75
N PHE A 36 23.98 -10.18 -3.80
CA PHE A 36 23.40 -9.86 -2.50
C PHE A 36 24.46 -9.28 -1.56
N VAL A 37 24.30 -8.01 -1.18
CA VAL A 37 25.32 -7.28 -0.41
C VAL A 37 25.09 -7.44 1.09
N ARG A 38 23.91 -7.06 1.59
CA ARG A 38 23.54 -7.17 3.02
C ARG A 38 22.04 -7.02 3.23
N VAL A 39 21.54 -7.48 4.37
CA VAL A 39 20.18 -7.16 4.84
C VAL A 39 20.14 -5.69 5.30
N LEU A 40 19.11 -4.96 4.88
CA LEU A 40 18.82 -3.58 5.29
C LEU A 40 17.77 -3.52 6.40
N GLY A 41 16.85 -4.47 6.42
CA GLY A 41 15.81 -4.55 7.44
C GLY A 41 14.84 -5.69 7.20
N GLN A 42 13.97 -5.91 8.17
CA GLN A 42 12.87 -6.87 8.14
C GLN A 42 11.60 -6.16 8.56
N GLY A 43 10.49 -6.53 7.93
CA GLY A 43 9.15 -6.16 8.34
C GLY A 43 8.27 -7.42 8.40
N LEU A 44 7.03 -7.23 8.84
CA LEU A 44 6.06 -8.32 9.02
C LEU A 44 5.86 -9.16 7.74
N HIS A 45 5.97 -8.52 6.58
CA HIS A 45 5.67 -9.12 5.27
C HIS A 45 6.91 -9.46 4.42
N SER A 46 8.11 -9.06 4.86
CA SER A 46 9.26 -9.05 3.95
C SER A 46 10.62 -8.87 4.61
N HIS A 47 11.65 -9.34 3.90
CA HIS A 47 13.05 -8.95 4.12
C HIS A 47 13.47 -7.94 3.05
N VAL A 48 14.19 -6.88 3.45
CA VAL A 48 14.74 -5.88 2.53
C VAL A 48 16.25 -6.03 2.48
N LEU A 49 16.79 -6.25 1.29
CA LEU A 49 18.22 -6.42 1.05
C LEU A 49 18.76 -5.29 0.18
N LYS A 50 20.00 -4.92 0.45
CA LYS A 50 20.84 -4.16 -0.49
C LYS A 50 21.40 -5.15 -1.50
N VAL A 51 21.18 -4.89 -2.79
CA VAL A 51 21.69 -5.71 -3.89
C VAL A 51 22.41 -4.86 -4.91
N LYS A 52 23.32 -5.48 -5.67
CA LYS A 52 23.88 -4.90 -6.89
C LYS A 52 23.43 -5.69 -8.10
N ILE A 53 22.95 -4.97 -9.11
CA ILE A 53 22.59 -5.52 -10.42
C ILE A 53 23.28 -4.65 -11.46
N LYS A 54 24.15 -5.26 -12.28
CA LYS A 54 24.98 -4.54 -13.27
C LYS A 54 25.79 -3.38 -12.67
N GLY A 55 26.36 -3.60 -11.49
CA GLY A 55 27.17 -2.59 -10.77
C GLY A 55 26.37 -1.47 -10.11
N GLN A 56 25.05 -1.37 -10.33
CA GLN A 56 24.17 -0.39 -9.68
C GLN A 56 23.55 -0.97 -8.42
N GLU A 57 23.48 -0.16 -7.35
CA GLU A 57 22.87 -0.55 -6.08
C GLU A 57 21.36 -0.30 -6.04
N TYR A 58 20.63 -1.26 -5.47
CA TYR A 58 19.18 -1.24 -5.31
C TYR A 58 18.75 -1.74 -3.93
N ALA A 59 17.50 -1.45 -3.57
CA ALA A 59 16.78 -2.15 -2.52
C ALA A 59 15.90 -3.25 -3.13
N LEU A 60 16.09 -4.49 -2.70
CA LEU A 60 15.27 -5.65 -3.06
C LEU A 60 14.40 -6.02 -1.85
N LYS A 61 13.08 -5.84 -1.94
CA LYS A 61 12.12 -6.28 -0.91
C LYS A 61 11.57 -7.65 -1.31
N LEU A 62 11.89 -8.70 -0.55
CA LEU A 62 11.45 -10.09 -0.74
C LEU A 62 10.27 -10.41 0.17
N TYR A 63 9.19 -10.99 -0.37
CA TYR A 63 7.92 -11.15 0.35
C TYR A 63 7.63 -12.60 0.73
N SER A 64 7.06 -12.79 1.92
CA SER A 64 6.27 -13.97 2.27
C SER A 64 4.86 -13.85 1.67
N ASP A 65 4.16 -12.75 1.96
CA ASP A 65 2.97 -12.13 1.32
C ASP A 65 2.76 -10.75 2.00
N PRO A 66 2.08 -9.70 1.47
CA PRO A 66 1.11 -9.52 0.36
C PRO A 66 1.69 -8.84 -0.91
N PHE A 67 2.59 -9.53 -1.61
CA PHE A 67 3.29 -9.07 -2.83
C PHE A 67 2.40 -8.43 -3.91
N TYR A 68 1.19 -8.97 -4.14
CA TYR A 68 0.34 -8.50 -5.23
C TYR A 68 -0.32 -7.16 -4.98
N SER A 69 -0.62 -6.80 -3.73
CA SER A 69 -1.14 -5.47 -3.38
C SER A 69 -0.17 -4.39 -3.85
N GLU A 70 1.11 -4.60 -3.53
CA GLU A 70 2.17 -3.66 -3.86
C GLU A 70 2.45 -3.60 -5.37
N CYS A 71 2.41 -4.75 -6.07
CA CYS A 71 2.49 -4.77 -7.53
C CYS A 71 1.37 -3.93 -8.18
N ARG A 72 0.15 -4.01 -7.66
CA ARG A 72 -1.00 -3.26 -8.21
C ARG A 72 -0.85 -1.77 -7.97
N ALA A 73 -0.40 -1.36 -6.78
CA ALA A 73 -0.16 0.05 -6.47
C ALA A 73 0.92 0.65 -7.39
N PHE A 74 2.11 0.03 -7.48
CA PHE A 74 3.15 0.51 -8.38
C PHE A 74 2.74 0.42 -9.86
N GLY A 75 2.04 -0.65 -10.25
CA GLY A 75 1.46 -0.79 -11.58
C GLY A 75 0.54 0.38 -11.94
N ARG A 76 -0.30 0.84 -11.00
CA ARG A 76 -1.19 1.99 -11.16
C ARG A 76 -0.42 3.30 -11.33
N LEU A 77 0.67 3.49 -10.58
CA LEU A 77 1.52 4.68 -10.71
C LEU A 77 2.18 4.74 -12.10
N HIS A 78 2.67 3.61 -12.60
CA HIS A 78 3.22 3.50 -13.96
C HIS A 78 2.15 3.74 -15.03
N GLU A 79 1.00 3.07 -14.92
CA GLU A 79 -0.14 3.18 -15.86
C GLU A 79 -0.65 4.63 -16.01
N THR A 80 -0.58 5.42 -14.94
CA THR A 80 -1.14 6.79 -14.90
C THR A 80 -0.09 7.89 -15.00
N GLY A 81 1.20 7.54 -15.07
CA GLY A 81 2.31 8.50 -15.16
C GLY A 81 2.58 9.29 -13.86
N HIS A 82 2.21 8.73 -12.69
CA HIS A 82 2.40 9.35 -11.36
C HIS A 82 3.45 8.62 -10.51
N THR A 83 4.50 8.10 -11.13
CA THR A 83 5.62 7.46 -10.42
C THR A 83 6.35 8.42 -9.45
N ASP A 84 6.11 9.73 -9.55
CA ASP A 84 6.60 10.75 -8.61
C ASP A 84 5.99 10.66 -7.20
N LEU A 85 4.87 9.93 -7.03
CA LEU A 85 4.19 9.80 -5.73
C LEU A 85 4.85 8.76 -4.81
N ALA A 86 5.80 7.97 -5.30
CA ALA A 86 6.46 6.92 -4.55
C ALA A 86 7.96 6.84 -4.89
N VAL A 87 8.70 6.03 -4.13
CA VAL A 87 10.07 5.69 -4.53
C VAL A 87 10.07 5.03 -5.92
N PRO A 88 11.08 5.28 -6.77
CA PRO A 88 11.18 4.60 -8.04
C PRO A 88 11.16 3.07 -7.86
N CYS A 89 10.21 2.43 -8.53
CA CYS A 89 10.03 0.99 -8.59
C CYS A 89 10.36 0.50 -10.00
N TYR A 90 11.35 -0.38 -10.08
CA TYR A 90 11.94 -0.81 -11.35
C TYR A 90 11.34 -2.12 -11.88
N GLY A 91 10.53 -2.81 -11.08
CA GLY A 91 9.85 -4.04 -11.46
C GLY A 91 9.94 -5.12 -10.39
N TYR A 92 9.25 -6.22 -10.65
CA TYR A 92 9.35 -7.40 -9.79
C TYR A 92 10.42 -8.37 -10.28
N VAL A 93 10.88 -9.24 -9.39
CA VAL A 93 11.77 -10.37 -9.70
C VAL A 93 11.17 -11.65 -9.14
N LEU A 94 11.34 -12.75 -9.86
CA LEU A 94 11.16 -14.10 -9.36
C LEU A 94 12.57 -14.66 -9.20
N LEU A 95 12.95 -15.09 -8.01
CA LEU A 95 14.26 -15.68 -7.80
C LEU A 95 14.29 -17.11 -8.33
N ASP A 96 15.36 -17.48 -9.02
CA ASP A 96 15.62 -18.87 -9.37
C ASP A 96 16.19 -19.65 -8.16
N GLU A 97 16.34 -20.96 -8.32
CA GLU A 97 16.80 -21.85 -7.25
C GLU A 97 18.22 -21.53 -6.78
N GLU A 98 19.07 -21.00 -7.67
CA GLU A 98 20.43 -20.60 -7.31
C GLU A 98 20.42 -19.37 -6.42
N HIS A 99 19.59 -18.38 -6.74
CA HIS A 99 19.42 -17.19 -5.93
C HIS A 99 18.78 -17.50 -4.57
N GLU A 100 17.76 -18.38 -4.50
CA GLU A 100 17.20 -18.80 -3.22
C GLU A 100 18.23 -19.53 -2.35
N ARG A 101 19.01 -20.45 -2.93
CA ARG A 101 20.09 -21.14 -2.21
C ARG A 101 21.14 -20.17 -1.68
N LYS A 102 21.60 -19.21 -2.50
CA LYS A 102 22.55 -18.16 -2.08
C LYS A 102 22.01 -17.35 -0.91
N LEU A 103 20.72 -16.96 -0.93
CA LEU A 103 20.10 -16.22 0.17
C LEU A 103 20.08 -17.03 1.47
N THR A 104 19.70 -18.31 1.39
CA THR A 104 19.65 -19.21 2.54
C THR A 104 21.05 -19.43 3.14
N GLU A 105 22.05 -19.68 2.29
CA GLU A 105 23.44 -19.90 2.72
C GLU A 105 24.05 -18.63 3.33
N GLN A 106 23.83 -17.47 2.72
CA GLN A 106 24.46 -16.21 3.12
C GLN A 106 23.79 -15.55 4.33
N PHE A 107 22.46 -15.58 4.41
CA PHE A 107 21.70 -14.81 5.41
C PHE A 107 20.82 -15.66 6.33
N LYS A 108 20.62 -16.95 6.03
CA LYS A 108 19.79 -17.87 6.84
C LYS A 108 18.37 -17.34 7.08
N LEU A 109 17.78 -16.72 6.06
CA LEU A 109 16.45 -16.10 6.14
C LEU A 109 15.36 -17.16 5.94
N GLU A 110 14.31 -17.08 6.77
CA GLU A 110 13.10 -17.91 6.65
C GLU A 110 12.02 -17.15 5.87
N TYR A 111 11.38 -17.84 4.92
CA TYR A 111 10.40 -17.25 3.99
C TYR A 111 9.09 -18.04 3.90
N ASN A 112 8.99 -19.16 4.61
CA ASN A 112 7.72 -19.79 4.91
C ASN A 112 7.06 -19.14 6.13
N GLY A 113 5.84 -19.55 6.44
CA GLY A 113 5.00 -18.98 7.48
C GLY A 113 3.99 -17.96 6.97
N SER A 114 3.09 -17.58 7.86
CA SER A 114 2.13 -16.50 7.62
C SER A 114 2.69 -15.17 8.10
N VAL A 115 1.98 -14.08 7.78
CA VAL A 115 2.23 -12.74 8.32
C VAL A 115 2.32 -12.73 9.85
N ASP A 116 1.49 -13.53 10.52
CA ASP A 116 1.42 -13.56 11.99
C ASP A 116 2.43 -14.55 12.60
N PHE A 117 2.83 -15.58 11.84
CA PHE A 117 3.69 -16.68 12.29
C PHE A 117 4.74 -17.03 11.22
N PRO A 118 5.83 -16.24 11.08
CA PRO A 118 6.88 -16.51 10.12
C PRO A 118 7.65 -17.78 10.50
N GLY A 119 7.88 -18.67 9.54
CA GLY A 119 8.59 -19.94 9.70
C GLY A 119 7.78 -21.12 10.24
N ASP A 120 6.59 -20.88 10.82
CA ASP A 120 5.83 -21.94 11.51
C ASP A 120 4.99 -22.82 10.58
N GLU A 121 4.61 -22.33 9.39
CA GLU A 121 3.74 -23.05 8.46
C GLU A 121 4.30 -23.04 7.03
N ASP A 122 4.18 -24.15 6.30
CA ASP A 122 4.56 -24.21 4.87
C ASP A 122 3.52 -23.53 3.98
N MET A 123 3.41 -22.20 4.12
CA MET A 123 2.45 -21.39 3.36
C MET A 123 2.77 -21.37 1.86
N ARG A 124 4.04 -21.46 1.45
CA ARG A 124 4.41 -21.54 0.02
C ARG A 124 3.99 -22.88 -0.57
N GLY A 125 4.18 -23.98 0.14
CA GLY A 125 3.80 -25.33 -0.30
C GLY A 125 2.29 -25.54 -0.48
N LEU A 126 1.45 -24.67 0.10
CA LEU A 126 0.00 -24.69 -0.15
C LEU A 126 -0.40 -24.25 -1.57
N TYR A 127 0.51 -23.63 -2.31
CA TYR A 127 0.24 -23.07 -3.64
C TYR A 127 1.23 -23.57 -4.69
N PRO A 128 1.37 -24.89 -4.90
CA PRO A 128 2.32 -25.43 -5.85
C PRO A 128 2.03 -24.93 -7.27
N GLY A 129 3.10 -24.68 -8.03
CA GLY A 129 3.02 -24.32 -9.43
C GLY A 129 2.32 -25.41 -10.24
N GLU A 130 1.43 -25.02 -11.16
CA GLU A 130 0.67 -25.97 -11.97
C GLU A 130 1.57 -26.79 -12.92
N ARG A 131 2.68 -26.19 -13.38
CA ARG A 131 3.66 -26.85 -14.27
C ARG A 131 4.72 -27.59 -13.45
N SER A 132 5.31 -26.93 -12.46
CA SER A 132 6.45 -27.50 -11.74
C SER A 132 6.07 -28.46 -10.61
N GLY A 133 4.86 -28.32 -10.04
CA GLY A 133 4.47 -28.97 -8.79
C GLY A 133 5.26 -28.47 -7.56
N LYS A 134 6.17 -27.51 -7.73
CA LYS A 134 7.04 -26.96 -6.68
C LYS A 134 6.36 -25.80 -5.98
N PRO A 135 6.76 -25.47 -4.74
CA PRO A 135 6.41 -24.19 -4.12
C PRO A 135 6.77 -23.01 -5.05
N PRO A 136 6.00 -21.93 -5.06
CA PRO A 136 6.25 -20.79 -5.92
C PRO A 136 7.58 -20.12 -5.56
N PRO A 137 8.32 -19.54 -6.51
CA PRO A 137 9.60 -18.87 -6.25
C PRO A 137 9.43 -17.69 -5.28
N LEU A 138 10.52 -17.34 -4.60
CA LEU A 138 10.61 -16.10 -3.84
C LEU A 138 10.43 -14.93 -4.79
N ARG A 139 9.55 -14.02 -4.37
CA ARG A 139 9.15 -12.86 -5.15
C ARG A 139 9.72 -11.63 -4.50
N GLY A 140 10.29 -10.76 -5.32
CA GLY A 140 10.80 -9.49 -4.85
C GLY A 140 10.37 -8.32 -5.71
N ILE A 141 10.50 -7.11 -5.16
CA ILE A 141 10.36 -5.86 -5.91
C ILE A 141 11.66 -5.07 -5.79
N ILE A 142 12.20 -4.65 -6.93
CA ILE A 142 13.41 -3.85 -7.03
C ILE A 142 13.03 -2.37 -7.00
N LYS A 143 13.57 -1.64 -6.02
CA LYS A 143 13.30 -0.22 -5.79
C LYS A 143 14.58 0.58 -5.70
N LYS A 144 14.46 1.90 -5.82
CA LYS A 144 15.55 2.83 -5.53
C LYS A 144 16.01 2.63 -4.09
N LEU A 145 17.32 2.46 -3.91
CA LEU A 145 17.96 2.54 -2.61
C LEU A 145 17.95 4.00 -2.15
N GLY A 146 17.30 4.30 -1.03
CA GLY A 146 17.31 5.65 -0.46
C GLY A 146 18.43 5.87 0.54
N SER A 147 18.45 7.06 1.15
CA SER A 147 19.37 7.36 2.24
C SER A 147 19.01 6.54 3.47
N THR A 148 20.02 5.96 4.13
CA THR A 148 19.85 5.30 5.42
C THR A 148 19.57 6.37 6.47
N VAL A 149 18.31 6.45 6.89
CA VAL A 149 17.90 7.18 8.08
C VAL A 149 17.49 6.14 9.12
N ASP A 150 18.00 6.28 10.34
CA ASP A 150 17.58 5.46 11.48
C ASP A 150 16.06 5.61 11.69
N PRO A 151 15.27 4.52 11.58
CA PRO A 151 13.83 4.57 11.82
C PRO A 151 13.46 5.07 13.23
N TRP A 152 14.35 4.89 14.20
CA TRP A 152 14.17 5.33 15.59
C TRP A 152 14.69 6.75 15.84
N SER A 153 15.43 7.32 14.88
CA SER A 153 15.90 8.70 14.90
C SER A 153 15.73 9.39 13.53
N PRO A 154 14.50 9.43 13.01
CA PRO A 154 14.27 9.88 11.65
C PRO A 154 14.49 11.39 11.49
N ALA A 155 14.60 11.80 10.23
CA ALA A 155 14.92 13.17 9.87
C ALA A 155 13.84 14.16 10.34
N ASN A 156 14.24 15.42 10.44
CA ASN A 156 13.35 16.52 10.79
C ASN A 156 12.18 16.64 9.78
N LEU A 157 10.95 16.28 10.18
CA LEU A 157 9.77 16.40 9.32
C LEU A 157 9.35 17.86 9.22
N THR A 158 9.67 18.49 8.10
CA THR A 158 9.29 19.89 7.85
C THR A 158 7.80 20.06 7.52
N VAL A 159 7.27 21.27 7.76
CA VAL A 159 5.91 21.68 7.33
C VAL A 159 5.69 21.43 5.83
N ARG A 160 6.72 21.68 5.00
CA ARG A 160 6.66 21.47 3.54
C ARG A 160 6.48 20.00 3.21
N THR A 161 7.26 19.14 3.85
CA THR A 161 7.23 17.69 3.68
C THR A 161 5.88 17.13 4.11
N ALA A 162 5.39 17.50 5.30
CA ALA A 162 4.10 17.02 5.78
C ALA A 162 2.93 17.46 4.87
N ARG A 163 2.93 18.72 4.41
CA ARG A 163 1.93 19.20 3.43
C ARG A 163 2.03 18.47 2.09
N ARG A 164 3.23 18.07 1.67
CA ARG A 164 3.42 17.24 0.49
C ARG A 164 2.81 15.85 0.71
N LEU A 165 3.13 15.19 1.81
CA LEU A 165 2.58 13.86 2.13
C LEU A 165 1.05 13.86 2.11
N LEU A 166 0.39 14.84 2.73
CA LEU A 166 -1.07 14.97 2.66
C LEU A 166 -1.57 15.12 1.21
N ARG A 167 -0.93 15.95 0.39
CA ARG A 167 -1.30 16.10 -1.02
C ARG A 167 -1.11 14.80 -1.79
N ASP A 168 -0.01 14.08 -1.54
CA ASP A 168 0.30 12.84 -2.22
C ASP A 168 -0.70 11.74 -1.82
N THR A 169 -1.10 11.65 -0.55
CA THR A 169 -2.21 10.79 -0.09
C THR A 169 -3.50 11.08 -0.85
N ILE A 170 -3.89 12.36 -0.99
CA ILE A 170 -5.09 12.75 -1.76
C ILE A 170 -4.95 12.34 -3.24
N ARG A 171 -3.77 12.48 -3.82
CA ARG A 171 -3.51 12.10 -5.23
C ARG A 171 -3.55 10.58 -5.42
N LEU A 172 -3.01 9.81 -4.48
CA LEU A 172 -3.12 8.34 -4.49
C LEU A 172 -4.56 7.88 -4.42
N HIS A 173 -5.38 8.49 -3.56
CA HIS A 173 -6.82 8.17 -3.50
C HIS A 173 -7.52 8.49 -4.82
N GLN A 174 -7.20 9.63 -5.46
CA GLN A 174 -7.74 9.93 -6.80
C GLN A 174 -7.30 8.92 -7.88
N LEU A 175 -6.21 8.19 -7.67
CA LEU A 175 -5.75 7.09 -8.52
C LEU A 175 -6.34 5.73 -8.13
N GLY A 176 -7.26 5.72 -7.17
CA GLY A 176 -7.88 4.50 -6.63
C GLY A 176 -6.95 3.68 -5.73
N ILE A 177 -5.87 4.26 -5.21
CA ILE A 177 -4.94 3.62 -4.26
C ILE A 177 -5.22 4.17 -2.86
N PHE A 178 -5.50 3.30 -1.89
CA PHE A 178 -5.84 3.67 -0.50
C PHE A 178 -5.44 2.56 0.48
N TYR A 179 -5.55 2.80 1.78
CA TYR A 179 -5.04 1.94 2.86
C TYR A 179 -3.50 1.82 2.84
N LEU A 180 -2.87 2.98 2.92
CA LEU A 180 -1.46 3.23 2.59
C LEU A 180 -0.48 2.93 3.73
N ASP A 181 -0.97 2.58 4.92
CA ASP A 181 -0.14 2.30 6.11
C ASP A 181 0.90 3.41 6.40
N LEU A 182 0.44 4.67 6.35
CA LEU A 182 1.33 5.83 6.46
C LEU A 182 1.97 5.94 7.83
N ARG A 183 3.27 5.62 7.89
CA ARG A 183 4.09 5.74 9.09
C ARG A 183 5.50 6.21 8.71
N PRO A 184 6.24 6.88 9.63
CA PRO A 184 7.60 7.34 9.36
C PRO A 184 8.53 6.25 8.81
N GLU A 185 8.37 5.02 9.29
CA GLU A 185 9.16 3.85 8.91
C GLU A 185 8.90 3.42 7.44
N GLN A 186 7.77 3.85 6.86
CA GLN A 186 7.36 3.56 5.47
C GLN A 186 7.75 4.68 4.49
N LEU A 187 8.58 5.62 4.93
CA LEU A 187 9.09 6.72 4.11
C LEU A 187 10.59 6.55 3.85
N VAL A 188 10.97 6.65 2.58
CA VAL A 188 12.37 6.68 2.15
C VAL A 188 12.62 8.01 1.46
N ASP A 189 13.59 8.77 1.96
CA ASP A 189 13.85 10.15 1.53
C ASP A 189 12.58 11.05 1.61
N ASN A 190 11.73 10.78 2.63
CA ASN A 190 10.41 11.39 2.83
C ASN A 190 9.36 11.08 1.75
N VAL A 191 9.56 10.07 0.92
CA VAL A 191 8.62 9.60 -0.11
C VAL A 191 8.11 8.21 0.26
N MET A 192 6.84 7.92 -0.03
CA MET A 192 6.23 6.62 0.29
C MET A 192 6.98 5.49 -0.43
N CYS A 193 7.31 4.43 0.31
CA CYS A 193 8.04 3.29 -0.24
C CYS A 193 7.31 1.95 -0.14
N ASP A 194 6.28 1.85 0.70
CA ASP A 194 5.58 0.61 1.00
C ASP A 194 4.10 0.71 0.62
N PHE A 195 3.62 -0.29 -0.13
CA PHE A 195 2.21 -0.43 -0.49
C PHE A 195 1.71 -1.87 -0.27
N SER A 196 2.33 -2.63 0.64
CA SER A 196 1.95 -4.03 0.88
C SER A 196 0.50 -4.14 1.39
N THR A 197 0.03 -3.18 2.17
CA THR A 197 -1.37 -3.15 2.66
C THR A 197 -2.34 -2.48 1.68
N ALA A 198 -1.83 -1.78 0.67
CA ALA A 198 -2.66 -0.89 -0.14
C ALA A 198 -3.71 -1.64 -0.96
N PHE A 199 -4.93 -1.13 -0.94
CA PHE A 199 -5.95 -1.50 -1.90
C PHE A 199 -5.84 -0.61 -3.14
N THR A 200 -6.02 -1.24 -4.30
CA THR A 200 -5.99 -0.54 -5.59
C THR A 200 -7.25 -0.88 -6.38
N VAL A 201 -7.96 0.12 -6.90
CA VAL A 201 -9.13 -0.09 -7.78
C VAL A 201 -8.67 -0.67 -9.13
N PRO A 202 -9.30 -1.74 -9.65
CA PRO A 202 -10.48 -2.40 -9.10
C PRO A 202 -10.18 -3.28 -7.89
N HIS A 203 -10.94 -3.17 -6.80
CA HIS A 203 -10.78 -4.02 -5.62
C HIS A 203 -12.13 -4.57 -5.23
N PHE A 204 -12.24 -5.82 -4.76
CA PHE A 204 -13.55 -6.43 -4.50
C PHE A 204 -14.41 -5.58 -3.54
N MET A 205 -13.80 -4.90 -2.56
CA MET A 205 -14.50 -3.97 -1.65
C MET A 205 -14.89 -2.63 -2.28
N ALA A 206 -14.13 -2.15 -3.26
CA ALA A 206 -14.28 -0.82 -3.85
C ALA A 206 -14.88 -0.84 -5.27
N SER A 207 -15.16 -2.04 -5.80
CA SER A 207 -15.61 -2.29 -7.16
C SER A 207 -16.72 -3.34 -7.13
N PRO A 208 -17.91 -2.99 -6.62
CA PRO A 208 -19.01 -3.93 -6.44
C PRO A 208 -19.46 -4.57 -7.75
N GLU A 209 -19.20 -3.94 -8.90
CA GLU A 209 -19.48 -4.50 -10.23
C GLU A 209 -18.72 -5.81 -10.51
N LEU A 210 -17.68 -6.13 -9.73
CA LEU A 210 -16.97 -7.41 -9.81
C LEU A 210 -17.78 -8.59 -9.26
N ASN A 211 -18.80 -8.33 -8.43
CA ASN A 211 -19.66 -9.37 -7.87
C ASN A 211 -21.15 -8.97 -8.01
N PRO A 212 -21.85 -9.46 -9.06
CA PRO A 212 -23.25 -9.10 -9.30
C PRO A 212 -24.22 -9.70 -8.27
N LYS A 213 -23.75 -10.50 -7.30
CA LYS A 213 -24.58 -11.14 -6.27
C LYS A 213 -24.69 -10.34 -4.97
N LEU A 214 -24.05 -9.18 -4.89
CA LEU A 214 -24.08 -8.35 -3.69
C LEU A 214 -25.48 -7.76 -3.48
N THR A 215 -25.99 -7.86 -2.25
CA THR A 215 -27.24 -7.20 -1.85
C THR A 215 -26.99 -5.72 -1.56
N GLU A 216 -28.04 -4.89 -1.51
CA GLU A 216 -27.92 -3.48 -1.11
C GLU A 216 -27.26 -3.31 0.26
N LYS A 217 -27.53 -4.23 1.20
CA LYS A 217 -26.91 -4.25 2.52
C LYS A 217 -25.39 -4.50 2.42
N ASP A 218 -24.97 -5.43 1.56
CA ASP A 218 -23.54 -5.71 1.34
C ASP A 218 -22.84 -4.50 0.73
N LEU A 219 -23.48 -3.85 -0.26
CA LEU A 219 -22.96 -2.65 -0.89
C LEU A 219 -22.75 -1.51 0.12
N ALA A 220 -23.75 -1.26 0.98
CA ALA A 220 -23.65 -0.24 2.02
C ALA A 220 -22.56 -0.56 3.05
N ALA A 221 -22.41 -1.83 3.43
CA ALA A 221 -21.36 -2.27 4.35
C ALA A 221 -19.95 -2.12 3.75
N MET A 222 -19.78 -2.52 2.49
CA MET A 222 -18.52 -2.36 1.76
C MET A 222 -18.17 -0.89 1.56
N GLU A 223 -19.15 -0.03 1.23
CA GLU A 223 -18.95 1.41 1.14
C GLU A 223 -18.46 1.99 2.48
N HIS A 224 -19.07 1.56 3.59
CA HIS A 224 -18.64 1.96 4.92
C HIS A 224 -17.21 1.51 5.21
N GLU A 225 -16.84 0.26 4.90
CA GLU A 225 -15.46 -0.23 5.08
C GLU A 225 -14.45 0.55 4.25
N VAL A 226 -14.73 0.75 2.96
CA VAL A 226 -13.85 1.54 2.08
C VAL A 226 -13.68 2.96 2.63
N PHE A 227 -14.74 3.55 3.19
CA PHE A 227 -14.66 4.84 3.84
C PHE A 227 -13.71 4.82 5.05
N LEU A 228 -13.81 3.81 5.92
CA LEU A 228 -12.95 3.64 7.08
C LEU A 228 -11.48 3.52 6.68
N TYR A 229 -11.16 2.66 5.71
CA TYR A 229 -9.80 2.51 5.20
C TYR A 229 -9.26 3.81 4.59
N THR A 230 -10.11 4.52 3.84
CA THR A 230 -9.74 5.78 3.18
C THR A 230 -9.50 6.90 4.18
N ILE A 231 -10.38 7.07 5.19
CA ILE A 231 -10.21 8.14 6.17
C ILE A 231 -9.03 7.87 7.11
N ASN A 232 -8.74 6.60 7.38
CA ASN A 232 -7.61 6.20 8.21
C ASN A 232 -6.27 6.73 7.67
N ASP A 233 -6.07 6.74 6.35
CA ASP A 233 -4.83 7.29 5.77
C ASP A 233 -4.60 8.76 6.16
N TYR A 234 -5.66 9.56 6.28
CA TYR A 234 -5.58 10.94 6.74
C TYR A 234 -5.30 11.04 8.25
N TRP A 235 -5.88 10.15 9.04
CA TRP A 235 -5.56 10.05 10.47
C TRP A 235 -4.12 9.60 10.70
N SER A 236 -3.60 8.69 9.88
CA SER A 236 -2.20 8.28 9.90
C SER A 236 -1.24 9.43 9.59
N VAL A 237 -1.61 10.37 8.70
CA VAL A 237 -0.83 11.61 8.50
C VAL A 237 -0.82 12.47 9.76
N GLU A 238 -1.96 12.63 10.43
CA GLU A 238 -2.05 13.37 11.71
C GLU A 238 -1.24 12.69 12.82
N GLU A 239 -1.33 11.37 12.92
CA GLU A 239 -0.59 10.56 13.90
C GLU A 239 0.92 10.65 13.67
N MET A 240 1.35 10.60 12.40
CA MET A 240 2.74 10.82 12.04
C MET A 240 3.22 12.21 12.50
N ILE A 241 2.44 13.27 12.30
CA ILE A 241 2.77 14.61 12.79
C ILE A 241 2.91 14.63 14.31
N LEU A 242 2.02 13.94 15.05
CA LEU A 242 2.12 13.81 16.51
C LEU A 242 3.39 13.08 16.95
N ARG A 243 3.63 11.88 16.41
CA ARG A 243 4.78 11.03 16.77
C ARG A 243 6.09 11.78 16.59
N HIS A 244 6.20 12.60 15.54
CA HIS A 244 7.41 13.38 15.28
C HIS A 244 7.71 14.44 16.34
N ILE A 245 6.74 14.93 17.12
CA ILE A 245 6.98 15.93 18.19
C ILE A 245 7.81 15.32 19.32
N ALA A 246 7.67 14.01 19.55
CA ALA A 246 8.38 13.31 20.60
C ALA A 246 9.87 13.12 20.29
N TRP A 247 10.32 13.45 19.07
CA TRP A 247 11.68 13.17 18.63
C TRP A 247 12.63 14.35 18.86
N PRO A 248 13.80 14.14 19.51
CA PRO A 248 14.74 15.22 19.83
C PRO A 248 15.24 16.01 18.61
N ARG A 249 15.25 15.40 17.42
CA ARG A 249 15.67 16.04 16.16
C ARG A 249 14.59 16.91 15.51
N GLN A 250 13.35 16.84 15.99
CA GLN A 250 12.25 17.65 15.46
C GLN A 250 12.39 19.10 15.95
N THR A 251 12.66 20.00 15.02
CA THR A 251 12.81 21.44 15.28
C THR A 251 11.79 22.28 14.50
N SER A 252 11.03 21.64 13.61
CA SER A 252 10.05 22.35 12.80
C SER A 252 8.75 22.60 13.57
N LYS A 253 8.07 23.68 13.18
CA LYS A 253 6.72 24.01 13.66
C LYS A 253 5.62 23.20 12.96
N VAL A 254 5.90 21.98 12.48
CA VAL A 254 4.93 21.17 11.73
C VAL A 254 3.65 20.93 12.52
N TYR A 255 3.80 20.66 13.82
CA TYR A 255 2.67 20.43 14.69
C TYR A 255 1.78 21.65 14.89
N GLU A 256 2.39 22.83 14.92
CA GLU A 256 1.66 24.07 14.96
C GLU A 256 1.02 24.28 13.58
N LEU A 257 1.81 24.40 12.52
CA LEU A 257 1.35 24.97 11.26
C LEU A 257 0.57 24.03 10.32
N MET A 258 0.27 22.80 10.73
CA MET A 258 -0.43 21.83 9.90
C MET A 258 -1.41 20.95 10.69
N THR A 259 -2.65 20.92 10.21
CA THR A 259 -3.67 19.93 10.55
C THR A 259 -4.25 19.35 9.26
N VAL A 260 -4.76 18.11 9.30
CA VAL A 260 -5.44 17.53 8.14
C VAL A 260 -6.91 17.92 8.16
N PHE A 261 -7.56 17.76 9.31
CA PHE A 261 -8.96 18.13 9.50
C PHE A 261 -9.10 19.40 10.38
N PRO A 262 -10.22 20.14 10.25
CA PRO A 262 -10.57 21.19 11.20
C PRO A 262 -10.65 20.64 12.63
N GLY A 263 -10.02 21.32 13.59
CA GLY A 263 -9.86 20.84 14.98
C GLY A 263 -8.60 19.99 15.22
N GLY A 264 -7.94 19.55 14.14
CA GLY A 264 -6.68 18.82 14.18
C GLY A 264 -6.72 17.52 14.98
N VAL A 265 -5.54 17.05 15.38
CA VAL A 265 -5.35 15.76 16.06
C VAL A 265 -5.98 15.68 17.45
N ARG A 266 -6.40 16.83 18.00
CA ARG A 266 -6.71 16.96 19.43
C ARG A 266 -8.20 16.88 19.78
N GLY A 267 -9.03 16.45 18.83
CA GLY A 267 -10.47 16.26 19.06
C GLY A 267 -11.21 17.51 19.56
N PRO A 268 -12.48 17.38 19.94
CA PRO A 268 -13.31 18.51 20.40
C PRO A 268 -12.88 19.10 21.75
N HIS A 269 -12.03 18.41 22.52
CA HIS A 269 -11.72 18.74 23.92
C HIS A 269 -10.36 19.43 24.11
N CYS A 270 -9.69 19.86 23.04
CA CYS A 270 -8.45 20.60 23.20
C CYS A 270 -8.69 22.06 23.61
N PRO A 271 -8.07 22.54 24.71
CA PRO A 271 -8.19 23.92 25.16
C PRO A 271 -7.37 24.93 24.32
N LYS A 272 -6.53 24.49 23.37
CA LYS A 272 -5.80 25.38 22.45
C LYS A 272 -6.44 25.33 21.06
N PRO A 273 -7.28 26.31 20.69
CA PRO A 273 -7.90 26.37 19.38
C PRO A 273 -6.82 26.63 18.33
N TYR A 274 -6.55 25.65 17.47
CA TYR A 274 -5.81 25.94 16.24
C TYR A 274 -6.79 26.59 15.25
N TYR A 275 -6.56 27.89 15.01
CA TYR A 275 -7.43 28.85 14.34
C TYR A 275 -8.81 29.07 15.00
N HIS A 276 -9.01 30.27 15.56
CA HIS A 276 -10.33 30.88 15.71
C HIS A 276 -10.91 31.23 14.33
N LEU A 277 -11.17 30.22 13.52
CA LEU A 277 -12.05 30.34 12.37
C LEU A 277 -13.42 30.78 12.94
N ARG A 278 -13.97 31.92 12.46
CA ARG A 278 -15.29 32.41 12.89
C ARG A 278 -16.28 31.23 12.95
N ARG A 279 -16.87 31.00 14.13
CA ARG A 279 -17.92 30.01 14.36
C ARG A 279 -19.17 30.46 13.62
N THR A 280 -19.29 30.05 12.38
CA THR A 280 -20.52 30.17 11.59
C THR A 280 -21.31 28.87 11.73
N SER A 281 -22.63 28.93 11.68
CA SER A 281 -23.49 27.74 11.82
C SER A 281 -23.13 26.65 10.80
N SER A 282 -22.77 27.04 9.57
CA SER A 282 -22.31 26.10 8.54
C SER A 282 -21.01 25.37 8.91
N ARG A 283 -20.08 26.03 9.60
CA ARG A 283 -18.84 25.40 10.09
C ARG A 283 -19.09 24.46 11.26
N VAL A 284 -20.04 24.80 12.13
CA VAL A 284 -20.45 23.91 13.23
C VAL A 284 -21.08 22.64 12.65
N GLU A 285 -21.97 22.77 11.67
CA GLU A 285 -22.52 21.61 10.95
C GLU A 285 -21.45 20.79 10.25
N GLU A 286 -20.47 21.42 9.61
CA GLU A 286 -19.34 20.73 8.96
C GLU A 286 -18.46 19.99 9.98
N MET A 287 -18.25 20.57 11.16
CA MET A 287 -17.56 19.92 12.29
C MET A 287 -18.32 18.71 12.83
N LEU A 288 -19.63 18.59 12.60
CA LEU A 288 -20.44 17.45 13.01
C LEU A 288 -20.52 16.34 11.95
N ARG A 289 -19.90 16.52 10.78
CA ARG A 289 -19.82 15.48 9.72
C ARG A 289 -18.44 14.86 9.67
N ILE A 290 -18.35 13.63 9.17
CA ILE A 290 -17.08 12.93 8.92
C ILE A 290 -16.90 12.75 7.41
N TYR A 291 -15.68 12.97 6.93
CA TYR A 291 -15.39 12.89 5.50
C TYR A 291 -13.94 12.51 5.20
N ALA A 292 -13.76 11.88 4.03
CA ALA A 292 -12.48 11.70 3.36
C ALA A 292 -12.27 12.83 2.34
N LEU A 293 -11.02 13.18 2.05
CA LEU A 293 -10.67 14.26 1.12
C LEU A 293 -10.79 13.86 -0.36
N ALA A 294 -10.87 12.56 -0.66
CA ALA A 294 -11.16 12.00 -1.98
C ALA A 294 -11.84 10.63 -1.84
N ASP A 295 -12.65 10.23 -2.83
CA ASP A 295 -13.26 8.90 -2.92
C ASP A 295 -12.47 8.04 -3.92
N PRO A 296 -11.74 7.00 -3.47
CA PRO A 296 -10.96 6.16 -4.38
C PRO A 296 -11.80 5.35 -5.35
N ARG A 297 -13.08 5.12 -5.07
CA ARG A 297 -14.00 4.37 -5.95
C ARG A 297 -14.35 5.12 -7.22
N GLN A 298 -14.17 6.44 -7.23
CA GLN A 298 -14.45 7.27 -8.41
C GLN A 298 -13.37 7.17 -9.49
N PHE A 299 -12.27 6.47 -9.21
CA PHE A 299 -11.26 6.21 -10.23
C PHE A 299 -11.81 5.25 -11.30
N ASP A 300 -11.96 5.74 -12.53
CA ASP A 300 -12.38 4.93 -13.67
C ASP A 300 -11.24 4.04 -14.16
N TRP A 301 -11.16 2.85 -13.57
CA TRP A 301 -10.12 1.87 -13.87
C TRP A 301 -10.27 1.21 -15.23
N LYS A 302 -11.45 1.27 -15.85
CA LYS A 302 -11.67 0.75 -17.21
C LYS A 302 -11.12 1.74 -18.24
N ALA A 303 -11.35 3.04 -18.04
CA ALA A 303 -10.72 4.08 -18.85
C ALA A 303 -9.20 4.13 -18.63
N GLY A 304 -8.73 3.94 -17.39
CA GLY A 304 -7.31 3.89 -17.06
C GLY A 304 -6.54 2.82 -17.85
N ALA A 305 -7.12 1.63 -18.00
CA ALA A 305 -6.50 0.53 -18.74
C ALA A 305 -6.23 0.88 -20.22
N ALA A 306 -7.06 1.74 -20.82
CA ALA A 306 -6.90 2.21 -22.19
C ALA A 306 -5.80 3.29 -22.36
N LEU A 307 -5.25 3.83 -21.27
CA LEU A 307 -4.18 4.85 -21.31
C LEU A 307 -2.79 4.24 -21.57
N LYS A 308 -2.62 2.92 -21.41
CA LYS A 308 -1.33 2.22 -21.56
C LYS A 308 -0.66 2.43 -22.91
N ASP A 309 -1.42 2.69 -23.97
CA ASP A 309 -0.89 2.77 -25.34
C ASP A 309 -0.32 4.16 -25.70
N ARG A 310 -0.32 5.12 -24.77
CA ARG A 310 0.19 6.48 -25.01
C ARG A 310 1.46 6.73 -24.20
N SER A 311 2.62 6.56 -24.83
CA SER A 311 3.90 6.93 -24.24
C SER A 311 3.87 8.42 -23.81
N ASN A 312 4.27 8.70 -22.57
CA ASN A 312 4.27 10.02 -21.90
C ASN A 312 2.93 10.59 -21.42
N HIS A 313 1.85 9.80 -21.32
CA HIS A 313 0.62 10.30 -20.70
C HIS A 313 0.73 10.36 -19.17
N LYS A 314 0.61 11.58 -18.60
CA LYS A 314 0.37 11.78 -17.17
C LYS A 314 -1.08 12.16 -16.95
N LEU A 315 -1.83 11.30 -16.26
CA LEU A 315 -3.24 11.51 -15.98
C LEU A 315 -3.43 12.81 -15.19
N ARG A 316 -4.36 13.67 -15.60
CA ARG A 316 -4.65 14.90 -14.86
C ARG A 316 -5.49 14.60 -13.62
N LEU A 317 -4.96 14.92 -12.44
CA LEU A 317 -5.68 14.82 -11.17
C LEU A 317 -6.33 16.15 -10.79
N ALA A 318 -7.46 16.10 -10.08
CA ALA A 318 -8.10 17.29 -9.56
C ALA A 318 -7.25 17.90 -8.44
N LYS A 319 -7.08 19.23 -8.49
CA LYS A 319 -6.39 19.99 -7.44
C LYS A 319 -7.17 19.96 -6.11
N THR A 320 -8.49 19.93 -6.21
CA THR A 320 -9.44 19.90 -5.08
C THR A 320 -10.53 18.88 -5.42
N PRO A 321 -10.27 17.57 -5.22
CA PRO A 321 -11.29 16.55 -5.43
C PRO A 321 -12.49 16.77 -4.50
N LYS A 322 -13.64 16.23 -4.91
CA LYS A 322 -14.86 16.29 -4.11
C LYS A 322 -14.64 15.48 -2.82
N ARG A 323 -14.98 16.09 -1.68
CA ARG A 323 -14.99 15.39 -0.39
C ARG A 323 -16.04 14.29 -0.40
N TRP A 324 -15.70 13.16 0.19
CA TRP A 324 -16.60 12.06 0.39
C TRP A 324 -17.09 12.08 1.82
N TYR A 325 -18.38 12.34 2.01
CA TYR A 325 -19.01 12.35 3.34
C TYR A 325 -19.62 10.99 3.62
N LEU A 326 -19.37 10.43 4.81
CA LEU A 326 -20.09 9.25 5.25
C LEU A 326 -21.47 9.67 5.76
N PRO A 327 -22.57 9.08 5.27
CA PRO A 327 -23.88 9.31 5.83
C PRO A 327 -23.97 8.68 7.23
N CYS A 328 -23.91 9.52 8.27
CA CYS A 328 -24.08 9.09 9.66
C CYS A 328 -24.62 10.23 10.53
N THR A 329 -25.09 9.89 11.73
CA THR A 329 -25.56 10.89 12.70
C THR A 329 -24.36 11.70 13.26
N PRO A 330 -24.59 12.93 13.73
CA PRO A 330 -23.56 13.74 14.40
C PRO A 330 -22.84 13.01 15.54
N GLU A 331 -23.55 12.22 16.33
CA GLU A 331 -23.01 11.46 17.46
C GLU A 331 -22.06 10.37 16.97
N LYS A 332 -22.44 9.62 15.92
CA LYS A 332 -21.57 8.61 15.32
C LYS A 332 -20.34 9.26 14.68
N ALA A 333 -20.51 10.38 13.97
CA ALA A 333 -19.39 11.13 13.40
C ALA A 333 -18.41 11.61 14.48
N LEU A 334 -18.93 12.11 15.60
CA LEU A 334 -18.13 12.56 16.74
C LEU A 334 -17.35 11.39 17.37
N LYS A 335 -18.02 10.27 17.60
CA LYS A 335 -17.40 9.03 18.12
C LYS A 335 -16.26 8.58 17.21
N MET A 336 -16.49 8.49 15.89
CA MET A 336 -15.46 8.08 14.94
C MET A 336 -14.24 9.01 14.92
N LYS A 337 -14.45 10.33 15.05
CA LYS A 337 -13.36 11.31 15.15
C LYS A 337 -12.53 11.18 16.43
N TYR A 338 -13.15 10.68 17.50
CA TYR A 338 -12.51 10.50 18.80
C TYR A 338 -11.75 9.18 18.87
N ASP A 339 -12.44 8.08 18.54
CA ASP A 339 -11.89 6.73 18.67
C ASP A 339 -10.72 6.52 17.71
N ARG A 340 -10.79 7.09 16.49
CA ARG A 340 -9.77 6.95 15.42
C ARG A 340 -9.28 5.51 15.20
N MET A 341 -10.05 4.53 15.65
CA MET A 341 -9.70 3.12 15.57
C MET A 341 -10.18 2.58 14.23
N LEU A 342 -9.23 2.10 13.43
CA LEU A 342 -9.52 1.22 12.32
C LEU A 342 -9.84 -0.16 12.88
N CYS A 343 -11.12 -0.48 13.01
CA CYS A 343 -11.58 -1.86 13.15
C CYS A 343 -12.35 -2.19 11.89
N SER A 344 -11.86 -3.15 11.09
CA SER A 344 -12.68 -3.74 10.04
C SER A 344 -13.99 -4.19 10.68
N THR A 345 -15.12 -3.67 10.22
CA THR A 345 -16.43 -4.11 10.75
C THR A 345 -16.95 -5.34 10.04
N LEU A 346 -16.21 -5.83 9.04
CA LEU A 346 -16.52 -7.03 8.28
C LEU A 346 -15.52 -8.16 8.55
N GLU A 347 -16.05 -9.36 8.74
CA GLU A 347 -15.31 -10.61 8.68
C GLU A 347 -15.47 -11.24 7.30
N TRP A 348 -14.36 -11.57 6.65
CA TRP A 348 -14.37 -12.18 5.34
C TRP A 348 -14.11 -13.68 5.44
N LYS A 349 -15.13 -14.48 5.13
CA LYS A 349 -15.00 -15.94 5.05
C LYS A 349 -14.81 -16.35 3.59
N GLY A 350 -13.57 -16.66 3.22
CA GLY A 350 -13.31 -17.36 1.95
C GLY A 350 -13.95 -18.74 1.97
N LYS A 351 -14.59 -19.16 0.87
CA LYS A 351 -14.90 -20.58 0.68
C LYS A 351 -13.57 -21.32 0.59
N LYS A 352 -13.22 -22.10 1.62
CA LYS A 352 -12.14 -23.10 1.49
C LYS A 352 -12.47 -23.92 0.25
N ARG A 353 -11.58 -23.89 -0.74
CA ARG A 353 -11.63 -24.83 -1.85
C ARG A 353 -11.45 -26.19 -1.20
N THR A 354 -12.52 -26.96 -1.04
CA THR A 354 -12.40 -28.37 -0.69
C THR A 354 -11.56 -28.98 -1.81
N LEU A 355 -10.29 -29.23 -1.52
CA LEU A 355 -9.47 -30.13 -2.30
C LEU A 355 -10.20 -31.47 -2.26
N LYS A 356 -11.05 -31.72 -3.27
CA LYS A 356 -11.55 -33.04 -3.55
C LYS A 356 -10.30 -33.88 -3.82
N LYS A 357 -9.84 -34.62 -2.81
CA LYS A 357 -9.02 -35.82 -3.00
C LYS A 357 -9.86 -36.76 -3.88
N ARG A 358 -9.77 -36.58 -5.19
CA ARG A 358 -10.07 -37.62 -6.16
C ARG A 358 -8.85 -38.55 -6.14
N ALA A 359 -8.81 -39.43 -5.15
CA ALA A 359 -8.13 -40.69 -5.33
C ALA A 359 -9.05 -41.52 -6.25
N TYR A 360 -8.70 -41.59 -7.53
CA TYR A 360 -9.19 -42.67 -8.38
C TYR A 360 -8.32 -43.90 -8.10
N LEU A 361 -9.00 -44.93 -7.61
CA LEU A 361 -8.75 -46.38 -7.70
C LEU A 361 -7.50 -46.82 -8.49
N ASN A 362 -6.59 -47.55 -7.84
CA ASN A 362 -6.64 -49.02 -7.74
C ASN A 362 -5.92 -49.49 -6.48
#